data_AF-A0A819SZS8-F1
#
_entry.id   AF-A0A819SZS8-F1
#
_cell.length_a   1.000
_cell.length_b   1.000
_cell.length_c   1.000
_cell.angle_alpha   90.00
_cell.angle_beta   90.00
_cell.angle_gamma   90.00
#
_symmetry.space_group_name_H-M   'P 1'
#
loop_
_entity.id
_entity.type
_entity.pdbx_description
1 polymer ?
#
loop_
_entity_poly.entity_id
_entity_poly.type
_entity_poly.pdbx_seq_one_letter_code
_entity_poly.pdbx_strand_id
1 'polypeptide(L)'
;MAYAIPTASNNSLNHIDWTWQSNPDPWSTAETTEWNHYSDVENLIIQEAFSNKQAQALLDGYYIDFKNNRQISNTNSHKQRPRFMDLPVASRGSFDGQYDWISPFVIEIRRNLKLKPEELPSKKRDMIPMLVEEAARGIIEEGKYIGKERQAEKLAKILREQKNKGIKEVWQQCAYIYSLESFLYKTLHTTMRLVGDKDHEQEWRSKIRTLRPFCLLLWNDPFNTKLKTKKTLYRTNC
;
A
#
# COMPACT_ATOMS: atom_id res chain seq x y z
N MET A 1 -16.92 43.48 13.95
CA MET A 1 -17.42 42.09 13.80
C MET A 1 -16.36 41.31 13.05
N ALA A 2 -15.50 40.59 13.77
CA ALA A 2 -14.45 39.76 13.19
C ALA A 2 -14.98 38.33 13.06
N TYR A 3 -14.99 37.81 11.83
CA TYR A 3 -15.37 36.43 11.55
C TYR A 3 -14.25 35.49 12.00
N ALA A 4 -14.54 34.64 12.98
CA ALA A 4 -13.66 33.54 13.38
C ALA A 4 -13.65 32.49 12.27
N ILE A 5 -12.47 32.23 11.71
CA ILE A 5 -12.21 31.10 10.81
C ILE A 5 -12.20 29.83 11.68
N PRO A 6 -12.98 28.79 11.38
CA PRO A 6 -12.88 27.52 12.09
C PRO A 6 -11.49 26.93 11.82
N THR A 7 -10.70 26.78 12.88
CA THR A 7 -9.44 26.05 12.85
C THR A 7 -9.71 24.62 12.43
N ALA A 8 -9.00 24.18 11.38
CA ALA A 8 -8.99 22.82 10.92
C ALA A 8 -8.68 21.87 12.09
N SER A 9 -9.49 20.81 12.25
CA SER A 9 -9.18 19.74 13.19
C SER A 9 -7.90 19.07 12.72
N ASN A 10 -6.80 19.37 13.40
CA ASN A 10 -5.56 18.59 13.34
C ASN A 10 -5.86 17.21 13.93
N ASN A 11 -6.43 16.31 13.13
CA ASN A 11 -6.31 14.88 13.39
C ASN A 11 -4.92 14.47 12.92
N SER A 12 -3.91 14.78 13.74
CA SER A 12 -2.66 14.03 13.69
C SER A 12 -3.02 12.58 14.01
N LEU A 13 -3.03 11.72 12.99
CA LEU A 13 -3.02 10.28 13.21
C LEU A 13 -1.79 9.98 14.07
N ASN A 14 -2.01 9.73 15.36
CA ASN A 14 -0.98 9.21 16.26
C ASN A 14 -0.58 7.83 15.72
N HIS A 15 0.41 7.80 14.84
CA HIS A 15 0.94 6.58 14.27
C HIS A 15 1.71 5.87 15.39
N ILE A 16 1.17 4.75 15.86
CA ILE A 16 1.84 3.90 16.84
C ILE A 16 2.80 3.01 16.05
N ASP A 17 4.09 3.20 16.30
CA ASP A 17 5.14 2.37 15.70
C ASP A 17 5.43 1.20 16.62
N TRP A 18 5.18 -0.01 16.12
CA TRP A 18 5.57 -1.22 16.82
C TRP A 18 6.98 -1.62 16.37
N THR A 19 7.80 -2.09 17.31
CA THR A 19 9.19 -2.48 17.07
C THR A 19 9.51 -3.84 17.70
N TRP A 20 10.46 -4.57 17.11
CA TRP A 20 10.91 -5.87 17.59
C TRP A 20 12.43 -5.94 17.66
N GLN A 21 12.97 -6.71 18.60
CA GLN A 21 14.41 -6.80 18.81
C GLN A 21 15.07 -7.69 17.75
N SER A 22 15.99 -7.14 16.97
CA SER A 22 16.55 -7.77 15.77
C SER A 22 17.81 -8.60 16.00
N ASN A 23 18.41 -8.52 17.19
CA ASN A 23 19.60 -9.27 17.57
C ASN A 23 19.48 -10.77 17.25
N PRO A 24 20.59 -11.44 16.84
CA PRO A 24 20.63 -12.89 16.68
C PRO A 24 20.25 -13.62 17.96
N ASP A 25 20.77 -13.17 19.11
CA ASP A 25 20.31 -13.55 20.44
C ASP A 25 19.66 -12.34 21.14
N PRO A 26 18.32 -12.27 21.18
CA PRO A 26 17.61 -11.14 21.79
C PRO A 26 17.72 -11.10 23.32
N TRP A 27 18.26 -12.15 23.96
CA TRP A 27 18.39 -12.23 25.41
C TRP A 27 19.81 -12.00 25.90
N SER A 28 20.77 -11.84 25.00
CA SER A 28 22.15 -11.53 25.34
C SER A 28 22.26 -10.12 25.92
N THR A 29 22.91 -10.00 27.08
CA THR A 29 23.27 -8.70 27.69
C THR A 29 24.59 -8.14 27.14
N ALA A 30 25.28 -8.89 26.28
CA ALA A 30 26.59 -8.52 25.75
C ALA A 30 26.50 -7.75 24.42
N GLU A 31 25.36 -7.84 23.73
CA GLU A 31 25.13 -7.16 22.46
C GLU A 31 24.35 -5.86 22.66
N THR A 32 24.64 -4.85 21.84
CA THR A 32 23.80 -3.65 21.76
C THR A 32 22.42 -4.02 21.24
N THR A 33 21.37 -3.58 21.94
CA THR A 33 19.99 -3.83 21.54
C THR A 33 19.67 -3.12 20.24
N GLU A 34 19.40 -3.88 19.19
CA GLU A 34 18.93 -3.38 17.91
C GLU A 34 17.43 -3.59 17.80
N TRP A 35 16.71 -2.52 17.42
CA TRP A 35 15.27 -2.54 17.20
C TRP A 35 14.99 -2.35 15.72
N ASN A 36 14.15 -3.24 15.18
CA ASN A 36 13.61 -3.11 13.84
C ASN A 36 12.12 -2.77 13.91
N HIS A 37 11.66 -2.03 12.90
CA HIS A 37 10.25 -1.69 12.74
C HIS A 37 9.51 -2.84 12.06
N TYR A 38 8.24 -3.02 12.40
CA TYR A 38 7.31 -3.77 11.55
C TYR A 38 7.00 -2.97 10.29
N SER A 39 6.64 -3.64 9.20
CA SER A 39 6.18 -2.92 8.02
C SER A 39 4.87 -2.16 8.31
N ASP A 40 4.55 -1.14 7.53
CA ASP A 40 3.32 -0.36 7.75
C ASP A 40 2.07 -1.23 7.80
N VAL A 41 1.99 -2.26 6.94
CA VAL A 41 0.85 -3.19 6.90
C VAL A 41 0.82 -4.09 8.14
N GLU A 42 1.98 -4.56 8.60
CA GLU A 42 2.08 -5.35 9.84
C GLU A 42 1.69 -4.50 11.05
N ASN A 43 2.15 -3.25 11.11
CA ASN A 43 1.72 -2.27 12.11
C ASN A 43 0.20 -2.06 12.11
N LEU A 44 -0.42 -1.92 10.93
CA LEU A 44 -1.88 -1.80 10.83
C LEU A 44 -2.62 -3.04 11.36
N ILE A 45 -2.08 -4.25 11.15
CA ILE A 45 -2.66 -5.50 11.67
C ILE A 45 -2.50 -5.56 13.19
N ILE A 46 -1.31 -5.27 13.71
CA ILE A 46 -1.03 -5.27 15.16
C ILE A 46 -1.92 -4.23 15.85
N GLN A 47 -2.00 -3.02 15.30
CA GLN A 47 -2.78 -1.93 15.86
C GLN A 47 -4.29 -2.23 15.88
N GLU A 48 -4.83 -2.85 14.83
CA GLU A 48 -6.23 -3.29 14.79
C GLU A 48 -6.51 -4.35 15.86
N ALA A 49 -5.65 -5.37 15.97
CA ALA A 49 -5.79 -6.43 16.97
C ALA A 49 -5.71 -5.88 18.40
N PHE A 50 -4.76 -4.98 18.65
CA PHE A 50 -4.59 -4.32 19.95
C PHE A 50 -5.80 -3.44 20.32
N SER A 51 -6.27 -2.62 19.38
CA SER A 51 -7.43 -1.74 19.60
C SER A 51 -8.71 -2.55 19.86
N ASN A 52 -8.84 -3.72 19.24
CA ASN A 52 -9.93 -4.67 19.45
C ASN A 52 -9.75 -5.55 20.69
N LYS A 53 -8.75 -5.28 21.54
CA LYS A 53 -8.44 -6.03 22.77
C LYS A 53 -8.27 -7.54 22.54
N GLN A 54 -7.75 -7.93 21.37
CA GLN A 54 -7.43 -9.31 21.09
C GLN A 54 -6.21 -9.75 21.91
N ALA A 55 -6.14 -11.04 22.27
CA ALA A 55 -5.00 -11.59 23.01
C ALA A 55 -3.73 -11.65 22.15
N GLN A 56 -3.88 -11.76 20.83
CA GLN A 56 -2.78 -11.88 19.90
C GLN A 56 -3.08 -11.21 18.54
N ALA A 57 -2.04 -10.75 17.84
CA ALA A 57 -2.11 -10.38 16.44
C ALA A 57 -1.40 -11.45 15.59
N LEU A 58 -2.08 -11.95 14.56
CA LEU A 58 -1.53 -12.98 13.67
C LEU A 58 -0.93 -12.31 12.42
N LEU A 59 0.34 -12.60 12.14
CA LEU A 59 1.08 -12.11 10.97
C LEU A 59 1.55 -13.31 10.13
N ASP A 60 2.12 -13.05 8.95
CA ASP A 60 2.39 -14.11 7.97
C ASP A 60 3.41 -15.15 8.48
N GLY A 61 4.50 -14.70 9.11
CA GLY A 61 5.57 -15.59 9.59
C GLY A 61 5.59 -15.82 11.12
N TYR A 62 4.83 -15.03 11.86
CA TYR A 62 4.84 -15.00 13.32
C TYR A 62 3.51 -14.50 13.85
N TYR A 63 3.29 -14.66 15.14
CA TYR A 63 2.22 -13.99 15.86
C TYR A 63 2.78 -13.21 17.03
N ILE A 64 1.97 -12.27 17.47
CA ILE A 64 2.31 -11.30 18.48
C ILE A 64 1.42 -11.55 19.68
N ASP A 65 2.00 -12.04 20.76
CA ASP A 65 1.33 -12.22 22.03
C ASP A 65 1.36 -10.89 22.81
N PHE A 66 0.18 -10.29 23.01
CA PHE A 66 0.04 -9.05 23.75
C PHE A 66 0.12 -9.24 25.27
N LYS A 67 -0.18 -10.45 25.78
CA LYS A 67 -0.10 -10.73 27.22
C LYS A 67 1.34 -10.77 27.69
N ASN A 68 2.20 -11.42 26.89
CA ASN A 68 3.61 -11.60 27.23
C ASN A 68 4.55 -10.60 26.54
N ASN A 69 4.03 -9.73 25.67
CA ASN A 69 4.79 -8.79 24.84
C ASN A 69 5.90 -9.48 24.01
N ARG A 70 5.54 -10.61 23.38
CA ARG A 70 6.48 -11.42 22.60
C ARG A 70 6.01 -11.60 21.17
N GLN A 71 6.96 -11.58 20.26
CA GLN A 71 6.82 -12.14 18.93
C GLN A 71 7.22 -13.62 18.97
N ILE A 72 6.39 -14.49 18.39
CA ILE A 72 6.63 -15.94 18.36
C ILE A 72 6.47 -16.41 16.92
N SER A 73 7.45 -17.14 16.40
CA SER A 73 7.38 -17.68 15.03
C SER A 73 6.24 -18.69 14.88
N ASN A 74 5.53 -18.63 13.74
CA ASN A 74 4.46 -19.56 13.40
C ASN A 74 4.97 -20.99 13.16
N THR A 75 6.25 -21.14 12.79
CA THR A 75 6.86 -22.44 12.46
C THR A 75 7.71 -23.02 13.59
N ASN A 76 8.13 -22.20 14.54
CA ASN A 76 8.95 -22.64 15.67
C ASN A 76 8.66 -21.81 16.92
N SER A 77 7.96 -22.41 17.88
CA SER A 77 7.58 -21.78 19.16
C SER A 77 8.76 -21.39 20.05
N HIS A 78 9.96 -21.95 19.80
CA HIS A 78 11.19 -21.58 20.51
C HIS A 78 11.86 -20.34 19.92
N LYS A 79 11.52 -19.93 18.69
CA LYS A 79 11.98 -18.67 18.10
C LYS A 79 11.10 -17.53 18.58
N GLN A 80 11.48 -16.94 19.72
CA GLN A 80 10.77 -15.83 20.35
C GLN A 80 11.65 -14.57 20.38
N ARG A 81 11.02 -13.41 20.21
CA ARG A 81 11.69 -12.10 20.31
C ARG A 81 10.89 -11.15 21.19
N PRO A 82 11.53 -10.36 22.07
CA PRO A 82 10.91 -9.23 22.75
C PRO A 82 10.36 -8.21 21.75
N ARG A 83 9.30 -7.53 22.17
CA ARG A 83 8.61 -6.50 21.39
C ARG A 83 8.37 -5.27 22.26
N PHE A 84 8.52 -4.10 21.68
CA PHE A 84 8.26 -2.82 22.34
C PHE A 84 7.22 -2.01 21.57
N MET A 85 6.58 -1.09 22.28
CA MET A 85 5.61 -0.15 21.74
C MET A 85 6.18 1.23 22.00
N ASP A 86 6.57 1.94 20.95
CA ASP A 86 7.00 3.33 21.09
C ASP A 86 5.81 4.29 20.91
N LEU A 87 5.80 5.34 21.74
CA LEU A 87 4.86 6.45 21.67
C LEU A 87 5.11 7.29 20.40
N PRO A 88 4.10 8.04 19.91
CA PRO A 88 3.94 8.33 18.49
C PRO A 88 5.11 9.10 17.88
N VAL A 89 5.57 8.62 16.74
CA VAL A 89 6.52 9.32 15.87
C VAL A 89 5.74 10.19 14.89
N ALA A 90 6.19 11.43 14.69
CA ALA A 90 5.56 12.38 13.79
C ALA A 90 5.52 11.83 12.34
N SER A 91 4.37 11.99 11.67
CA SER A 91 4.18 11.50 10.29
C SER A 91 5.23 12.08 9.36
N ARG A 92 6.04 11.23 8.72
CA ARG A 92 6.90 11.67 7.62
C ARG A 92 6.05 11.96 6.39
N GLY A 93 6.45 13.03 5.71
CA GLY A 93 5.62 13.79 4.77
C GLY A 93 5.11 13.03 3.56
N SER A 94 4.06 13.59 2.97
CA SER A 94 3.43 13.16 1.73
C SER A 94 4.40 13.13 0.56
N PHE A 95 4.36 12.06 -0.23
CA PHE A 95 5.00 11.99 -1.54
C PHE A 95 4.28 12.94 -2.51
N ASP A 96 4.98 13.98 -2.96
CA ASP A 96 4.58 14.83 -4.08
C ASP A 96 5.24 14.29 -5.36
N GLY A 97 4.45 13.98 -6.37
CA GLY A 97 4.93 13.33 -7.59
C GLY A 97 4.11 13.75 -8.81
N GLN A 98 4.60 14.76 -9.53
CA GLN A 98 4.15 15.07 -10.89
C GLN A 98 4.58 13.94 -11.86
N TYR A 99 3.63 13.21 -12.44
CA TYR A 99 3.90 12.28 -13.54
C TYR A 99 3.31 12.80 -14.86
N ASP A 100 4.13 13.51 -15.64
CA ASP A 100 3.81 13.97 -17.02
C ASP A 100 4.21 12.93 -18.09
N TRP A 101 4.56 11.69 -17.70
CA TRP A 101 4.88 10.59 -18.63
C TRP A 101 3.98 9.38 -18.36
N ILE A 102 3.19 8.97 -19.36
CA ILE A 102 2.40 7.73 -19.27
C ILE A 102 3.39 6.58 -19.33
N SER A 103 3.69 5.97 -18.17
CA SER A 103 4.61 4.84 -18.06
C SER A 103 4.23 3.73 -19.05
N PRO A 104 5.20 3.07 -19.72
CA PRO A 104 4.96 1.89 -20.57
C PRO A 104 4.09 0.82 -19.88
N PHE A 105 4.19 0.73 -18.56
CA PHE A 105 3.33 -0.10 -17.70
C PHE A 105 1.83 0.23 -17.84
N VAL A 106 1.48 1.51 -17.84
CA VAL A 106 0.08 1.97 -17.97
C VAL A 106 -0.45 1.70 -19.37
N ILE A 107 0.41 1.83 -20.39
CA ILE A 107 0.06 1.48 -21.78
C ILE A 107 -0.27 -0.02 -21.87
N GLU A 108 0.55 -0.86 -21.25
CA GLU A 108 0.37 -2.31 -21.28
C GLU A 108 -0.86 -2.76 -20.49
N ILE A 109 -1.16 -2.14 -19.34
CA ILE A 109 -2.41 -2.37 -18.60
C ILE A 109 -3.63 -2.03 -19.48
N ARG A 110 -3.61 -0.88 -20.16
CA ARG A 110 -4.71 -0.48 -21.04
C ARG A 110 -4.90 -1.43 -22.22
N ARG A 111 -3.79 -1.88 -22.82
CA ARG A 111 -3.81 -2.90 -23.90
C ARG A 111 -4.37 -4.22 -23.40
N ASN A 112 -3.91 -4.68 -22.23
CA ASN A 112 -4.35 -5.94 -21.62
C ASN A 112 -5.85 -5.92 -21.29
N LEU A 113 -6.37 -4.80 -20.83
CA LEU A 113 -7.79 -4.61 -20.51
C LEU A 113 -8.65 -4.27 -21.74
N LYS A 114 -8.04 -4.05 -22.92
CA LYS A 114 -8.71 -3.64 -24.17
C LYS A 114 -9.63 -2.41 -24.00
N LEU A 115 -9.28 -1.49 -23.10
CA LEU A 115 -10.13 -0.34 -22.76
C LEU A 115 -9.97 0.81 -23.74
N LYS A 116 -11.09 1.35 -24.23
CA LYS A 116 -11.09 2.64 -24.93
C LYS A 116 -10.96 3.81 -23.94
N PRO A 117 -10.44 4.99 -24.34
CA PRO A 117 -10.29 6.15 -23.45
C PRO A 117 -11.58 6.63 -22.77
N GLU A 118 -12.75 6.29 -23.32
CA GLU A 118 -14.08 6.63 -22.80
C GLU A 118 -14.55 5.63 -21.71
N GLU A 119 -13.86 4.51 -21.56
CA GLU A 119 -14.23 3.40 -20.68
C GLU A 119 -13.40 3.36 -19.40
N LEU A 120 -12.73 4.47 -19.08
CA LEU A 120 -11.97 4.62 -17.86
C LEU A 120 -12.89 4.73 -16.63
N PRO A 121 -12.42 4.30 -15.44
CA PRO A 121 -13.22 4.34 -14.20
C PRO A 121 -13.75 5.74 -13.84
N SER A 122 -13.00 6.79 -14.17
CA SER A 122 -13.37 8.18 -13.95
C SER A 122 -14.55 8.64 -14.82
N LYS A 123 -14.81 7.92 -15.93
CA LYS A 123 -15.89 8.22 -16.89
C LYS A 123 -17.08 7.27 -16.76
N LYS A 124 -16.84 6.01 -16.43
CA LYS A 124 -17.90 5.01 -16.15
C LYS A 124 -17.87 4.67 -14.67
N ARG A 125 -18.75 5.27 -13.87
CA ARG A 125 -18.75 5.07 -12.41
C ARG A 125 -19.24 3.68 -11.99
N ASP A 126 -20.11 3.07 -12.79
CA ASP A 126 -20.75 1.79 -12.46
C ASP A 126 -19.77 0.61 -12.45
N MET A 127 -18.61 0.73 -13.10
CA MET A 127 -17.55 -0.30 -13.07
C MET A 127 -16.65 -0.21 -11.83
N ILE A 128 -16.69 0.88 -11.06
CA ILE A 128 -15.77 1.08 -9.93
C ILE A 128 -15.91 -0.03 -8.89
N PRO A 129 -17.13 -0.45 -8.45
CA PRO A 129 -17.25 -1.52 -7.47
C PRO A 129 -16.66 -2.84 -7.95
N MET A 130 -16.88 -3.18 -9.22
CA MET A 130 -16.34 -4.39 -9.84
C MET A 130 -14.80 -4.33 -9.89
N LEU A 131 -14.23 -3.20 -10.31
CA LEU A 131 -12.78 -3.02 -10.37
C LEU A 131 -12.12 -3.09 -8.99
N VAL A 132 -12.78 -2.57 -7.96
CA VAL A 132 -12.33 -2.68 -6.57
C VAL A 132 -12.29 -4.13 -6.12
N GLU A 133 -13.29 -4.94 -6.46
CA GLU A 133 -13.28 -6.37 -6.11
C GLU A 133 -12.22 -7.16 -6.88
N GLU A 134 -12.04 -6.88 -8.17
CA GLU A 134 -10.99 -7.49 -8.98
C GLU A 134 -9.59 -7.07 -8.48
N ALA A 135 -9.41 -5.81 -8.08
CA ALA A 135 -8.18 -5.31 -7.48
C ALA A 135 -7.88 -6.01 -6.15
N ALA A 136 -8.87 -6.09 -5.26
CA ALA A 136 -8.75 -6.78 -3.98
C ALA A 136 -8.40 -8.27 -4.16
N ARG A 137 -9.03 -8.94 -5.14
CA ARG A 137 -8.72 -10.34 -5.49
C ARG A 137 -7.29 -10.50 -5.99
N GLY A 138 -6.85 -9.66 -6.93
CA GLY A 138 -5.48 -9.69 -7.46
C GLY A 138 -4.42 -9.46 -6.37
N ILE A 139 -4.67 -8.54 -5.43
CA ILE A 139 -3.79 -8.31 -4.27
C ILE A 139 -3.70 -9.59 -3.40
N ILE A 140 -4.82 -10.23 -3.10
CA ILE A 140 -4.85 -11.48 -2.31
C ILE A 140 -4.11 -12.61 -3.03
N GLU A 141 -4.34 -12.79 -4.34
CA GLU A 141 -3.66 -13.82 -5.14
C GLU A 141 -2.15 -13.64 -5.15
N GLU A 142 -1.66 -12.41 -5.34
CA GLU A 142 -0.24 -12.10 -5.29
C GLU A 142 0.34 -12.30 -3.89
N GLY A 143 -0.39 -11.88 -2.85
CA GLY A 143 -0.01 -12.12 -1.46
C GLY A 143 0.16 -13.60 -1.15
N LYS A 144 -0.79 -14.44 -1.57
CA LYS A 144 -0.71 -15.90 -1.41
C LYS A 144 0.52 -16.48 -2.09
N TYR A 145 0.81 -16.05 -3.32
CA TYR A 145 1.95 -16.55 -4.08
C TYR A 145 3.30 -16.32 -3.39
N ILE A 146 3.45 -15.20 -2.67
CA ILE A 146 4.69 -14.84 -1.98
C ILE A 146 4.67 -15.12 -0.46
N GLY A 147 3.63 -15.79 0.05
CA GLY A 147 3.47 -16.08 1.48
C GLY A 147 3.19 -14.84 2.35
N LYS A 148 2.53 -13.82 1.79
CA LYS A 148 2.09 -12.58 2.46
C LYS A 148 0.56 -12.45 2.50
N GLU A 149 -0.13 -13.57 2.75
CA GLU A 149 -1.59 -13.66 2.68
C GLU A 149 -2.30 -12.68 3.63
N ARG A 150 -1.87 -12.57 4.89
CA ARG A 150 -2.52 -11.69 5.88
C ARG A 150 -2.32 -10.22 5.56
N GLN A 151 -1.13 -9.83 5.12
CA GLN A 151 -0.91 -8.48 4.62
C GLN A 151 -1.84 -8.19 3.43
N ALA A 152 -1.98 -9.13 2.50
CA ALA A 152 -2.83 -8.97 1.33
C ALA A 152 -4.31 -8.88 1.67
N GLU A 153 -4.80 -9.69 2.61
CA GLU A 153 -6.16 -9.61 3.14
C GLU A 153 -6.43 -8.25 3.80
N LYS A 154 -5.47 -7.73 4.57
CA LYS A 154 -5.59 -6.41 5.19
C LYS A 154 -5.69 -5.30 4.14
N LEU A 155 -4.82 -5.30 3.14
CA LEU A 155 -4.86 -4.31 2.04
C LEU A 155 -6.16 -4.41 1.24
N ALA A 156 -6.60 -5.63 0.92
CA ALA A 156 -7.85 -5.88 0.22
C ALA A 156 -9.09 -5.42 1.02
N LYS A 157 -9.09 -5.63 2.34
CA LYS A 157 -10.15 -5.14 3.24
C LYS A 157 -10.23 -3.61 3.20
N ILE A 158 -9.10 -2.93 3.38
CA ILE A 158 -9.01 -1.46 3.33
C ILE A 158 -9.58 -0.92 2.00
N LEU A 159 -9.23 -1.56 0.88
CA LEU A 159 -9.74 -1.15 -0.43
C LEU A 159 -11.25 -1.37 -0.58
N ARG A 160 -11.76 -2.53 -0.14
CA ARG A 160 -13.19 -2.88 -0.20
C ARG A 160 -14.09 -1.95 0.63
N GLU A 161 -13.58 -1.41 1.73
CA GLU A 161 -14.33 -0.46 2.58
C GLU A 161 -14.69 0.84 1.84
N GLN A 162 -13.97 1.19 0.78
CA GLN A 162 -14.22 2.39 -0.03
C GLN A 162 -15.00 2.11 -1.32
N LYS A 163 -15.34 0.83 -1.59
CA LYS A 163 -15.91 0.34 -2.86
C LYS A 163 -17.09 1.17 -3.39
N ASN A 164 -17.99 1.57 -2.50
CA ASN A 164 -19.24 2.24 -2.86
C ASN A 164 -19.18 3.77 -2.70
N LYS A 165 -18.02 4.33 -2.34
CA LYS A 165 -17.91 5.77 -2.01
C LYS A 165 -17.61 6.65 -3.22
N GLY A 166 -17.18 6.06 -4.34
CA GLY A 166 -16.88 6.77 -5.58
C GLY A 166 -15.40 6.73 -5.96
N ILE A 167 -15.07 7.24 -7.15
CA ILE A 167 -13.70 7.14 -7.70
C ILE A 167 -12.68 7.93 -6.90
N LYS A 168 -13.06 9.05 -6.27
CA LYS A 168 -12.13 9.92 -5.54
C LYS A 168 -11.61 9.21 -4.29
N GLU A 169 -12.52 8.64 -3.53
CA GLU A 169 -12.27 7.93 -2.29
C GLU A 169 -11.52 6.63 -2.58
N VAL A 170 -11.91 5.89 -3.63
CA VAL A 170 -11.19 4.69 -4.08
C VAL A 170 -9.77 5.04 -4.53
N TRP A 171 -9.60 6.11 -5.31
CA TRP A 171 -8.29 6.55 -5.78
C TRP A 171 -7.37 6.96 -4.62
N GLN A 172 -7.89 7.77 -3.68
CA GLN A 172 -7.14 8.17 -2.48
C GLN A 172 -6.73 6.94 -1.66
N GLN A 173 -7.62 5.94 -1.57
CA GLN A 173 -7.31 4.70 -0.87
C GLN A 173 -6.25 3.87 -1.59
N CYS A 174 -6.31 3.78 -2.92
CA CYS A 174 -5.27 3.16 -3.73
C CYS A 174 -3.91 3.87 -3.54
N ALA A 175 -3.89 5.20 -3.53
CA ALA A 175 -2.68 5.99 -3.32
C ALA A 175 -2.10 5.75 -1.92
N TYR A 176 -2.95 5.76 -0.89
CA TYR A 176 -2.55 5.40 0.47
C TYR A 176 -1.96 3.99 0.53
N ILE A 177 -2.66 2.98 -0.01
CA ILE A 177 -2.17 1.59 -0.04
C ILE A 177 -0.82 1.50 -0.75
N TYR A 178 -0.62 2.22 -1.86
CA TYR A 178 0.64 2.22 -2.60
C TYR A 178 1.79 2.91 -1.83
N SER A 179 1.48 3.87 -0.94
CA SER A 179 2.49 4.51 -0.09
C SER A 179 2.95 3.68 1.10
N LEU A 180 2.19 2.64 1.49
CA LEU A 180 2.57 1.77 2.60
C LEU A 180 3.78 0.91 2.23
N GLU A 181 4.74 0.78 3.13
CA GLU A 181 5.78 -0.22 3.03
C GLU A 181 5.15 -1.63 3.07
N SER A 182 4.90 -2.16 1.87
CA SER A 182 4.14 -3.38 1.67
C SER A 182 4.77 -4.23 0.58
N PHE A 183 4.40 -5.51 0.56
CA PHE A 183 4.76 -6.37 -0.56
C PHE A 183 4.19 -5.83 -1.89
N LEU A 184 3.03 -5.19 -1.86
CA LEU A 184 2.35 -4.68 -3.05
C LEU A 184 3.15 -3.53 -3.67
N TYR A 185 3.63 -2.57 -2.86
CA TYR A 185 4.54 -1.52 -3.32
C TYR A 185 5.79 -2.10 -3.95
N LYS A 186 6.47 -3.02 -3.26
CA LYS A 186 7.71 -3.68 -3.74
C LYS A 186 7.45 -4.42 -5.06
N THR A 187 6.35 -5.15 -5.16
CA THR A 187 5.96 -5.91 -6.37
C THR A 187 5.69 -4.99 -7.54
N LEU A 188 4.90 -3.93 -7.34
CA LEU A 188 4.57 -2.96 -8.38
C LEU A 188 5.81 -2.19 -8.85
N HIS A 189 6.66 -1.75 -7.93
CA HIS A 189 7.88 -1.02 -8.26
C HIS A 189 8.84 -1.88 -9.08
N THR A 190 9.06 -3.14 -8.69
CA THR A 190 9.86 -4.11 -9.46
C THR A 190 9.25 -4.37 -10.83
N THR A 191 7.94 -4.62 -10.89
CA THR A 191 7.23 -4.86 -12.16
C THR A 191 7.39 -3.68 -13.11
N MET A 192 7.25 -2.44 -12.62
CA MET A 192 7.42 -1.23 -13.43
C MET A 192 8.83 -1.08 -14.01
N ARG A 193 9.86 -1.55 -13.30
CA ARG A 193 11.25 -1.56 -13.79
C ARG A 193 11.48 -2.62 -14.86
N LEU A 194 10.81 -3.76 -14.75
CA LEU A 194 10.96 -4.90 -15.67
C LEU A 194 10.11 -4.76 -16.95
N VAL A 195 9.10 -3.90 -16.97
CA VAL A 195 8.22 -3.76 -18.13
C VAL A 195 9.01 -3.30 -19.36
N GLY A 196 8.92 -4.09 -20.43
CA GLY A 196 9.64 -3.87 -21.68
C GLY A 196 10.94 -4.66 -21.78
N ASP A 197 11.39 -5.29 -20.69
CA ASP A 197 12.43 -6.30 -20.71
C ASP A 197 11.88 -7.62 -21.26
N LYS A 198 12.59 -8.19 -22.24
CA LYS A 198 12.23 -9.45 -22.90
C LYS A 198 12.58 -10.66 -22.03
N ASP A 199 13.66 -10.57 -21.27
CA ASP A 199 14.16 -11.71 -20.48
C ASP A 199 13.23 -11.99 -19.30
N HIS A 200 12.53 -10.96 -18.81
CA HIS A 200 11.57 -11.04 -17.71
C HIS A 200 10.11 -10.91 -18.17
N GLU A 201 9.83 -11.14 -19.46
CA GLU A 201 8.49 -10.90 -20.05
C GLU A 201 7.37 -11.66 -19.35
N GLN A 202 7.59 -12.96 -19.09
CA GLN A 202 6.58 -13.78 -18.43
C GLN A 202 6.29 -13.31 -17.00
N GLU A 203 7.33 -12.87 -16.28
CA GLU A 203 7.22 -12.40 -14.91
C GLU A 203 6.36 -11.13 -14.84
N TRP A 204 6.76 -10.07 -15.57
CA TRP A 204 6.02 -8.81 -15.49
C TRP A 204 4.62 -8.92 -16.10
N ARG A 205 4.40 -9.76 -17.13
CA ARG A 205 3.06 -10.01 -17.68
C ARG A 205 2.14 -10.70 -16.68
N SER A 206 2.67 -11.65 -15.91
CA SER A 206 1.92 -12.33 -14.85
C SER A 206 1.44 -11.33 -13.80
N LYS A 207 2.34 -10.44 -13.33
CA LYS A 207 2.01 -9.39 -12.36
C LYS A 207 1.02 -8.36 -12.90
N ILE A 208 1.13 -7.98 -14.18
CA ILE A 208 0.12 -7.12 -14.82
C ILE A 208 -1.23 -7.84 -14.85
N ARG A 209 -1.28 -9.13 -15.19
CA ARG A 209 -2.55 -9.85 -15.30
C ARG A 209 -3.34 -9.84 -13.98
N THR A 210 -2.66 -9.97 -12.85
CA THR A 210 -3.26 -10.01 -11.51
C THR A 210 -3.51 -8.60 -10.95
N LEU A 211 -2.54 -7.69 -11.06
CA LEU A 211 -2.61 -6.36 -10.42
C LEU A 211 -3.19 -5.25 -11.31
N ARG A 212 -3.45 -5.51 -12.60
CA ARG A 212 -4.03 -4.53 -13.53
C ARG A 212 -5.24 -3.76 -13.00
N PRO A 213 -6.21 -4.33 -12.24
CA PRO A 213 -7.38 -3.55 -11.81
C PRO A 213 -6.97 -2.54 -10.73
N PHE A 214 -6.08 -2.92 -9.81
CA PHE A 214 -5.53 -2.00 -8.81
C PHE A 214 -4.75 -0.87 -9.48
N CYS A 215 -3.92 -1.20 -10.47
CA CYS A 215 -3.19 -0.18 -11.22
C CYS A 215 -4.11 0.71 -12.07
N LEU A 216 -5.19 0.18 -12.63
CA LEU A 216 -6.15 1.03 -13.32
C LEU A 216 -6.78 2.05 -12.37
N LEU A 217 -7.15 1.63 -11.16
CA LEU A 217 -7.71 2.52 -10.14
C LEU A 217 -6.70 3.55 -9.64
N LEU A 218 -5.45 3.16 -9.40
CA LEU A 218 -4.40 4.06 -8.92
C LEU A 218 -3.96 5.11 -9.96
N TRP A 219 -3.90 4.75 -11.25
CA TRP A 219 -3.44 5.69 -12.29
C TRP A 219 -4.57 6.54 -12.87
N ASN A 220 -5.82 6.18 -12.63
CA ASN A 220 -6.95 6.95 -13.11
C ASN A 220 -7.31 8.09 -12.14
N ASP A 221 -6.39 9.04 -12.01
CA ASP A 221 -6.55 10.20 -11.13
C ASP A 221 -7.80 11.02 -11.50
N PRO A 222 -8.84 11.05 -10.62
CA PRO A 222 -10.05 11.81 -10.86
C PRO A 222 -9.87 13.32 -10.64
N PHE A 223 -8.75 13.75 -10.08
CA PHE A 223 -8.37 15.15 -9.86
C PHE A 223 -7.55 15.73 -11.02
N ASN A 224 -7.01 14.88 -11.90
CA ASN A 224 -6.33 15.32 -13.12
C ASN A 224 -7.35 15.76 -14.20
N THR A 225 -8.10 16.82 -13.90
CA THR A 225 -8.76 17.62 -14.91
C THR A 225 -7.66 18.28 -15.73
N LYS A 226 -7.36 17.71 -16.90
CA LYS A 226 -6.42 18.25 -17.90
C LYS A 226 -6.22 19.75 -17.71
N LEU A 227 -5.02 20.14 -17.29
CA LEU A 227 -4.48 21.48 -17.47
C LEU A 227 -4.84 21.94 -18.89
N LYS A 228 -5.85 22.82 -19.00
CA LYS A 228 -6.19 23.57 -20.21
C LYS A 228 -5.12 24.63 -20.51
N THR A 229 -3.87 24.43 -20.12
CA THR A 229 -2.79 25.30 -20.54
C THR A 229 -2.26 24.78 -21.87
N LYS A 230 -2.60 25.51 -22.94
CA LYS A 230 -1.82 25.53 -24.17
C LYS A 230 -0.35 25.73 -23.75
N LYS A 231 0.44 24.65 -23.68
CA LYS A 231 1.90 24.75 -23.54
C LYS A 231 2.42 25.28 -24.88
N THR A 232 2.65 26.58 -24.97
CA THR A 232 3.43 27.17 -26.06
C THR A 232 4.87 26.71 -25.89
N LEU A 233 5.33 25.79 -26.74
CA LEU A 233 6.72 25.38 -26.81
C LEU A 233 7.55 26.54 -27.38
N TYR A 234 8.36 27.18 -26.55
CA TYR A 234 9.43 28.05 -27.05
C TYR A 234 10.62 27.15 -27.40
N ARG A 235 10.87 26.99 -28.69
CA ARG A 235 12.08 26.36 -29.21
C ARG A 235 13.20 27.41 -29.11
N THR A 236 14.14 27.25 -28.18
CA THR A 236 15.42 27.94 -28.25
C THR A 236 16.27 27.21 -29.29
N ASN A 237 16.45 27.83 -30.45
CA ASN A 237 17.44 27.38 -31.43
C ASN A 237 18.83 27.67 -30.87
N CYS A 238 19.67 26.64 -30.80
CA CYS A 238 21.12 26.80 -30.80
C CYS A 238 21.60 27.02 -32.24
#